data_AF-A0A1N7PTY4-F1
#
_entry.id   AF-A0A1N7PTY4-F1
#
_cell.length_a   1.000
_cell.length_b   1.000
_cell.length_c   1.000
_cell.angle_alpha   90.00
_cell.angle_beta   90.00
_cell.angle_gamma   90.00
#
_symmetry.space_group_name_H-M   'P 1'
#
loop_
_entity.id
_entity.type
_entity.pdbx_description
1 polymer ?
#
loop_
_entity_poly.entity_id
_entity_poly.type
_entity_poly.pdbx_seq_one_letter_code
_entity_poly.pdbx_strand_id
1 'polypeptide(L)'
;MGVSEERQGFDAAVWDLLMALEPLLERRRSAEATMQDLQMVWERLSPLSNSVRETNQAVSSASRVLRKMAVTISVEISRHQIDEESLRAVARELWAWSDRLAEAARSMSLMLSKMQQAVLQLEDELRVLREQSEYELQAAEELSICAERVQTLLSRREGSNWVLRRESTSVSQPGGQG
;
A
#
# COMPACT_ATOMS: atom_id res chain seq x y z
N MET A 1 23.76 6.56 -49.27
CA MET A 1 24.24 5.79 -48.10
C MET A 1 23.40 6.00 -46.82
N GLY A 2 22.26 6.72 -46.83
CA GLY A 2 21.56 7.08 -45.58
C GLY A 2 20.54 6.08 -44.98
N VAL A 3 20.08 5.07 -45.73
CA VAL A 3 18.95 4.21 -45.29
C VAL A 3 19.37 3.17 -44.22
N SER A 4 20.67 2.87 -44.08
CA SER A 4 21.17 1.89 -43.12
C SER A 4 21.39 2.47 -41.72
N GLU A 5 21.83 3.73 -41.64
CA GLU A 5 22.12 4.42 -40.37
C GLU A 5 20.83 4.88 -39.68
N GLU A 6 19.85 5.41 -40.43
CA GLU A 6 18.53 5.76 -39.88
C GLU A 6 17.79 4.53 -39.32
N ARG A 7 18.05 3.36 -39.90
CA ARG A 7 17.46 2.08 -39.48
C ARG A 7 18.10 1.54 -38.20
N GLN A 8 19.43 1.56 -38.12
CA GLN A 8 20.15 1.21 -36.89
C GLN A 8 19.80 2.16 -35.74
N GLY A 9 19.61 3.46 -36.04
CA GLY A 9 19.14 4.43 -35.05
C GLY A 9 17.72 4.16 -34.56
N PHE A 10 16.83 3.68 -35.43
CA PHE A 10 15.46 3.32 -35.05
C PHE A 10 15.38 2.03 -34.23
N ASP A 11 16.10 0.97 -34.64
CA ASP A 11 16.17 -0.28 -33.87
C ASP A 11 16.80 -0.05 -32.49
N ALA A 12 17.80 0.83 -32.40
CA ALA A 12 18.36 1.29 -31.13
C ALA A 12 17.31 2.04 -30.30
N ALA A 13 16.50 2.93 -30.88
CA ALA A 13 15.47 3.66 -30.16
C ALA A 13 14.33 2.76 -29.61
N VAL A 14 13.96 1.70 -30.35
CA VAL A 14 13.00 0.68 -29.86
C VAL A 14 13.61 -0.12 -28.71
N TRP A 15 14.89 -0.48 -28.81
CA TRP A 15 15.59 -1.18 -27.75
C TRP A 15 15.78 -0.29 -26.51
N ASP A 16 16.11 0.98 -26.68
CA ASP A 16 16.21 1.97 -25.60
C ASP A 16 14.86 2.17 -24.89
N LEU A 17 13.75 2.15 -25.65
CA LEU A 17 12.39 2.20 -25.08
C LEU A 17 12.09 0.96 -24.22
N LEU A 18 12.42 -0.25 -24.71
CA LEU A 18 12.25 -1.48 -23.95
C LEU A 18 13.12 -1.50 -22.68
N MET A 19 14.37 -1.05 -22.79
CA MET A 19 15.28 -0.92 -21.65
C MET A 19 14.80 0.14 -20.65
N ALA A 20 14.09 1.18 -21.10
CA ALA A 20 13.49 2.20 -20.23
C ALA A 20 12.22 1.70 -19.49
N LEU A 21 11.53 0.69 -20.01
CA LEU A 21 10.35 0.07 -19.38
C LEU A 21 10.73 -0.89 -18.24
N GLU A 22 11.86 -1.59 -18.35
CA GLU A 22 12.32 -2.55 -17.33
C GLU A 22 12.45 -1.97 -15.90
N PRO A 23 13.05 -0.80 -15.66
CA PRO A 23 13.11 -0.21 -14.31
C PRO A 23 11.73 0.21 -13.77
N LEU A 24 10.74 0.48 -14.64
CA LEU A 24 9.36 0.76 -14.22
C LEU A 24 8.67 -0.52 -13.73
N LEU A 25 8.88 -1.63 -14.44
CA LEU A 25 8.37 -2.94 -14.03
C LEU A 25 9.01 -3.43 -12.72
N GLU A 26 10.29 -3.14 -12.50
CA GLU A 26 10.97 -3.51 -11.24
C GLU A 26 10.49 -2.65 -10.06
N ARG A 27 10.28 -1.34 -10.27
CA ARG A 27 9.64 -0.47 -9.27
C ARG A 27 8.24 -0.98 -8.89
N ARG A 28 7.46 -1.48 -9.84
CA ARG A 28 6.15 -2.09 -9.59
C ARG A 28 6.28 -3.33 -8.68
N ARG A 29 7.17 -4.26 -8.99
CA ARG A 29 7.36 -5.47 -8.16
C ARG A 29 7.72 -5.11 -6.72
N SER A 30 8.59 -4.11 -6.55
CA SER A 30 8.95 -3.60 -5.23
C SER A 30 7.76 -2.94 -4.52
N ALA A 31 6.94 -2.17 -5.23
CA ALA A 31 5.73 -1.58 -4.68
C ALA A 31 4.71 -2.65 -4.26
N GLU A 32 4.42 -3.64 -5.12
CA GLU A 32 3.52 -4.77 -4.82
C GLU A 32 3.99 -5.58 -3.60
N ALA A 33 5.30 -5.86 -3.50
CA ALA A 33 5.87 -6.53 -2.32
C ALA A 33 5.65 -5.68 -1.05
N THR A 34 5.90 -4.38 -1.13
CA THR A 34 5.67 -3.44 -0.02
C THR A 34 4.19 -3.38 0.38
N MET A 35 3.26 -3.44 -0.59
CA MET A 35 1.83 -3.50 -0.32
C MET A 35 1.42 -4.77 0.41
N GLN A 36 1.95 -5.92 -0.02
CA GLN A 36 1.71 -7.20 0.64
C GLN A 36 2.24 -7.21 2.07
N ASP A 37 3.44 -6.65 2.29
CA ASP A 37 4.02 -6.50 3.61
C ASP A 37 3.14 -5.63 4.52
N LEU A 38 2.67 -4.50 4.01
CA LEU A 38 1.78 -3.61 4.75
C LEU A 38 0.42 -4.26 5.06
N GLN A 39 -0.14 -5.03 4.12
CA GLN A 39 -1.37 -5.79 4.35
C GLN A 39 -1.18 -6.87 5.44
N MET A 40 -0.04 -7.58 5.44
CA MET A 40 0.27 -8.54 6.51
C MET A 40 0.41 -7.86 7.87
N VAL A 41 1.04 -6.69 7.93
CA VAL A 41 1.11 -5.88 9.16
C VAL A 41 -0.28 -5.49 9.63
N TRP A 42 -1.16 -5.09 8.70
CA TRP A 42 -2.54 -4.73 9.01
C TRP A 42 -3.35 -5.89 9.60
N GLU A 43 -3.30 -7.06 8.96
CA GLU A 43 -3.98 -8.26 9.44
C GLU A 43 -3.56 -8.65 10.87
N ARG A 44 -2.31 -8.31 11.25
CA ARG A 44 -1.80 -8.51 12.61
C ARG A 44 -2.21 -7.41 13.58
N LEU A 45 -2.30 -6.16 13.13
CA LEU A 45 -2.64 -5.01 13.97
C LEU A 45 -4.14 -4.89 14.26
N SER A 46 -5.00 -5.29 13.33
CA SER A 46 -6.46 -5.26 13.49
C SER A 46 -6.97 -6.03 14.74
N PRO A 47 -6.59 -7.31 14.97
CA PRO A 47 -7.02 -8.04 16.17
C PRO A 47 -6.43 -7.44 17.45
N LEU A 48 -5.19 -6.92 17.39
CA LEU A 48 -4.56 -6.23 18.52
C LEU A 48 -5.33 -4.96 18.90
N SER A 49 -5.74 -4.16 17.92
CA SER A 49 -6.57 -2.96 18.13
C SER A 49 -7.90 -3.29 18.81
N ASN A 50 -8.55 -4.38 18.39
CA ASN A 50 -9.78 -4.85 19.03
C ASN A 50 -9.53 -5.32 20.48
N SER A 51 -8.48 -6.09 20.71
CA SER A 51 -8.10 -6.54 22.06
C SER A 51 -7.77 -5.37 22.99
N VAL A 52 -7.04 -4.36 22.50
CA VAL A 52 -6.75 -3.14 23.28
C VAL A 52 -8.04 -2.35 23.55
N ARG A 53 -9.01 -2.34 22.62
CA ARG A 53 -10.32 -1.70 22.85
C ARG A 53 -11.11 -2.41 23.94
N GLU A 54 -11.16 -3.74 23.94
CA GLU A 54 -11.85 -4.54 24.96
C GLU A 54 -11.21 -4.38 26.34
N THR A 55 -9.88 -4.45 26.40
CA THR A 55 -9.14 -4.22 27.67
C THR A 55 -9.38 -2.81 28.19
N ASN A 56 -9.43 -1.80 27.32
CA ASN A 56 -9.76 -0.43 27.72
C ASN A 56 -11.18 -0.31 28.32
N GLN A 57 -12.18 -1.00 27.73
CA GLN A 57 -13.53 -1.06 28.29
C GLN A 57 -13.55 -1.74 29.67
N ALA A 58 -12.79 -2.83 29.84
CA ALA A 58 -12.66 -3.51 31.12
C ALA A 58 -12.02 -2.61 32.19
N VAL A 59 -10.95 -1.88 31.85
CA VAL A 59 -10.29 -0.92 32.75
C VAL A 59 -11.23 0.23 33.14
N SER A 60 -11.99 0.77 32.18
CA SER A 60 -12.98 1.80 32.47
C SER A 60 -14.11 1.29 33.37
N SER A 61 -14.53 0.04 33.20
CA SER A 61 -15.53 -0.61 34.07
C SER A 61 -14.99 -0.80 35.49
N ALA A 62 -13.76 -1.32 35.62
CA ALA A 62 -13.09 -1.49 36.91
C ALA A 62 -12.93 -0.15 37.65
N SER A 63 -12.52 0.92 36.97
CA SER A 63 -12.46 2.27 37.54
C SER A 63 -13.82 2.69 38.12
N ARG A 64 -14.92 2.47 37.39
CA ARG A 64 -16.28 2.83 37.84
C ARG A 64 -16.69 2.03 39.07
N VAL A 65 -16.38 0.74 39.12
CA VAL A 65 -16.66 -0.12 40.28
C VAL A 65 -15.89 0.35 41.50
N LEU A 66 -14.58 0.59 41.37
CA LEU A 66 -13.75 1.10 42.47
C LEU A 66 -14.26 2.44 43.00
N ARG A 67 -14.65 3.36 42.11
CA ARG A 67 -15.23 4.65 42.51
C ARG A 67 -16.54 4.47 43.29
N LYS A 68 -17.42 3.57 42.83
CA LYS A 68 -18.65 3.25 43.57
C LYS A 68 -18.35 2.67 44.95
N MET A 69 -17.40 1.73 45.04
CA MET A 69 -16.99 1.15 46.33
C MET A 69 -16.44 2.20 47.28
N ALA A 70 -15.57 3.09 46.79
CA ALA A 70 -15.03 4.20 47.57
C ALA A 70 -16.14 5.09 48.15
N VAL A 71 -17.11 5.51 47.32
CA VAL A 71 -18.26 6.31 47.78
C VAL A 71 -19.08 5.57 48.82
N THR A 72 -19.45 4.31 48.54
CA THR A 72 -20.26 3.52 49.46
C THR A 72 -19.58 3.40 50.81
N ILE A 73 -18.28 3.07 50.84
CA ILE A 73 -17.52 2.95 52.08
C ILE A 73 -17.47 4.30 52.81
N SER A 74 -17.20 5.41 52.11
CA SER A 74 -17.18 6.75 52.72
C SER A 74 -18.55 7.16 53.31
N VAL A 75 -19.65 6.83 52.62
CA VAL A 75 -21.01 7.09 53.10
C VAL A 75 -21.30 6.26 54.36
N GLU A 76 -20.96 4.97 54.36
CA GLU A 76 -21.20 4.09 55.50
C GLU A 76 -20.35 4.47 56.72
N ILE A 77 -19.08 4.87 56.53
CA ILE A 77 -18.23 5.43 57.59
C ILE A 77 -18.92 6.65 58.22
N SER A 78 -19.43 7.56 57.38
CA SER A 78 -20.08 8.79 57.84
C SER A 78 -21.40 8.51 58.55
N ARG A 79 -22.21 7.60 58.00
CA ARG A 79 -23.52 7.21 58.53
C ARG A 79 -23.43 6.55 59.90
N HIS A 80 -22.42 5.71 60.09
CA HIS A 80 -22.22 4.94 61.32
C HIS A 80 -21.25 5.60 62.30
N GLN A 81 -20.71 6.79 61.97
CA GLN A 81 -19.70 7.50 62.76
C GLN A 81 -18.51 6.59 63.11
N ILE A 82 -18.07 5.78 62.15
CA ILE A 82 -16.99 4.81 62.35
C ILE A 82 -15.68 5.58 62.50
N ASP A 83 -15.07 5.51 63.69
CA ASP A 83 -13.77 6.11 63.97
C ASP A 83 -12.60 5.16 63.65
N GLU A 84 -12.60 4.62 62.44
CA GLU A 84 -11.58 3.69 62.00
C GLU A 84 -10.81 4.27 60.80
N GLU A 85 -9.59 4.75 61.08
CA GLU A 85 -8.74 5.43 60.10
C GLU A 85 -8.29 4.50 58.97
N SER A 86 -8.15 3.20 59.25
CA SER A 86 -7.85 2.15 58.25
C SER A 86 -8.91 2.11 57.14
N LEU A 87 -10.19 2.18 57.51
CA LEU A 87 -11.33 2.12 56.61
C LEU A 87 -11.44 3.40 55.76
N ARG A 88 -11.14 4.56 56.35
CA ARG A 88 -11.01 5.83 55.61
C ARG A 88 -9.84 5.80 54.64
N ALA A 89 -8.70 5.21 55.02
CA ALA A 89 -7.56 5.05 54.15
C ALA A 89 -7.89 4.15 52.95
N VAL A 90 -8.56 3.02 53.17
CA VAL A 90 -9.04 2.13 52.10
C VAL A 90 -9.96 2.87 51.11
N ALA A 91 -10.94 3.64 51.61
CA ALA A 91 -11.82 4.41 50.73
C ALA A 91 -11.06 5.45 49.88
N ARG A 92 -10.08 6.14 50.49
CA ARG A 92 -9.21 7.10 49.78
C ARG A 92 -8.33 6.42 48.74
N GLU A 93 -7.77 5.26 49.06
CA GLU A 93 -6.97 4.48 48.11
C GLU A 93 -7.82 4.00 46.94
N LEU A 94 -9.00 3.42 47.19
CA LEU A 94 -9.93 2.99 46.13
C LEU A 94 -10.30 4.15 45.20
N TRP A 95 -10.50 5.34 45.76
CA TRP A 95 -10.74 6.55 44.97
C TRP A 95 -9.52 6.89 44.09
N ALA A 96 -8.33 6.95 44.67
CA ALA A 96 -7.09 7.25 43.95
C ALA A 96 -6.80 6.22 42.84
N TRP A 97 -7.01 4.93 43.10
CA TRP A 97 -6.92 3.87 42.09
C TRP A 97 -7.95 4.06 40.98
N SER A 98 -9.18 4.45 41.31
CA SER A 98 -10.23 4.71 40.31
C SER A 98 -9.85 5.84 39.35
N ASP A 99 -9.22 6.90 39.85
CA ASP A 99 -8.79 8.05 39.06
C ASP A 99 -7.60 7.70 38.16
N ARG A 100 -6.63 6.95 38.69
CA ARG A 100 -5.49 6.44 37.90
C ARG A 100 -5.92 5.53 36.77
N LEU A 101 -6.86 4.61 37.03
CA LEU A 101 -7.40 3.73 35.99
C LEU A 101 -8.21 4.51 34.95
N ALA A 102 -8.97 5.53 35.36
CA ALA A 102 -9.70 6.39 34.43
C ALA A 102 -8.75 7.20 33.51
N GLU A 103 -7.63 7.70 34.04
CA GLU A 103 -6.60 8.37 33.24
C GLU A 103 -5.91 7.39 32.28
N ALA A 104 -5.53 6.20 32.76
CA ALA A 104 -4.94 5.16 31.92
C ALA A 104 -5.88 4.76 30.78
N ALA A 105 -7.18 4.62 31.06
CA ALA A 105 -8.19 4.32 30.05
C ALA A 105 -8.31 5.44 28.99
N ARG A 106 -8.28 6.71 29.40
CA ARG A 106 -8.28 7.84 28.48
C ARG A 106 -7.03 7.87 27.60
N SER A 107 -5.86 7.63 28.19
CA SER A 107 -4.59 7.56 27.45
C SER A 107 -4.58 6.43 26.43
N MET A 108 -5.01 5.21 26.81
CA MET A 108 -5.14 4.08 25.90
C MET A 108 -6.15 4.36 24.77
N SER A 109 -7.29 4.99 25.08
CA SER A 109 -8.28 5.37 24.07
C SER A 109 -7.71 6.35 23.04
N LEU A 110 -6.91 7.33 23.47
CA LEU A 110 -6.26 8.29 22.58
C LEU A 110 -5.19 7.63 21.70
N MET A 111 -4.44 6.68 22.26
CA MET A 111 -3.46 5.92 21.49
C MET A 111 -4.14 5.05 20.43
N LEU A 112 -5.24 4.38 20.79
CA LEU A 112 -6.05 3.60 19.86
C LEU A 112 -6.62 4.44 18.72
N SER A 113 -7.11 5.65 19.01
CA SER A 113 -7.67 6.52 17.97
C SER A 113 -6.60 6.97 16.99
N LYS A 114 -5.40 7.32 17.48
CA LYS A 114 -4.25 7.68 16.62
C LYS A 114 -3.80 6.50 15.75
N MET A 115 -3.78 5.29 16.32
CA MET A 115 -3.45 4.07 15.59
C MET A 115 -4.48 3.80 14.47
N GLN A 116 -5.78 3.93 14.76
CA GLN A 116 -6.84 3.78 13.75
C GLN A 116 -6.73 4.83 12.64
N GLN A 117 -6.40 6.08 12.99
CA GLN A 117 -6.21 7.13 12.00
C GLN A 117 -4.99 6.86 11.09
N ALA A 118 -3.86 6.47 11.66
CA ALA A 118 -2.66 6.14 10.88
C ALA A 118 -2.90 4.96 9.92
N VAL A 119 -3.68 3.98 10.37
CA VAL A 119 -4.11 2.86 9.52
C VAL A 119 -4.95 3.34 8.34
N LEU A 120 -5.99 4.15 8.59
CA LEU A 120 -6.86 4.64 7.52
C LEU A 120 -6.08 5.47 6.49
N GLN A 121 -5.10 6.25 6.94
CA GLN A 121 -4.21 7.00 6.06
C GLN A 121 -3.37 6.06 5.20
N LEU A 122 -2.82 5.00 5.80
CA LEU A 122 -2.02 4.01 5.10
C LEU A 122 -2.86 3.22 4.08
N GLU A 123 -4.11 2.87 4.41
CA GLU A 123 -5.05 2.24 3.47
C GLU A 123 -5.35 3.14 2.26
N ASP A 124 -5.51 4.45 2.47
CA ASP A 124 -5.77 5.40 1.38
C ASP A 124 -4.51 5.63 0.52
N GLU A 125 -3.33 5.77 1.13
CA GLU A 125 -2.06 5.85 0.41
C GLU A 125 -1.80 4.60 -0.44
N LEU A 126 -2.08 3.42 0.11
CA LEU A 126 -2.00 2.15 -0.62
C LEU A 126 -2.97 2.11 -1.79
N ARG A 127 -4.20 2.59 -1.61
CA ARG A 127 -5.20 2.64 -2.68
C ARG A 127 -4.73 3.56 -3.82
N VAL A 128 -4.23 4.75 -3.50
CA VAL A 128 -3.70 5.70 -4.49
C VAL A 128 -2.50 5.11 -5.23
N LEU A 129 -1.56 4.50 -4.51
CA LEU A 129 -0.40 3.83 -5.12
C LEU A 129 -0.83 2.71 -6.07
N ARG A 130 -1.90 1.99 -5.75
CA ARG A 130 -2.42 0.90 -6.59
C ARG A 130 -3.05 1.46 -7.86
N GLU A 131 -3.89 2.48 -7.73
CA GLU A 131 -4.52 3.17 -8.87
C GLU A 131 -3.44 3.75 -9.82
N GLN A 132 -2.40 4.38 -9.26
CA GLN A 132 -1.26 4.89 -10.04
C GLN A 132 -0.50 3.75 -10.74
N SER A 133 -0.22 2.66 -10.04
CA SER A 133 0.47 1.50 -10.62
C SER A 133 -0.33 0.83 -11.74
N GLU A 134 -1.66 0.75 -11.62
CA GLU A 134 -2.52 0.19 -12.67
C GLU A 134 -2.52 1.08 -13.93
N TYR A 135 -2.51 2.40 -13.75
CA TYR A 135 -2.38 3.35 -14.86
C TYR A 135 -1.02 3.26 -15.57
N GLU A 136 0.07 3.21 -14.80
CA GLU A 136 1.43 3.06 -15.34
C GLU A 136 1.59 1.75 -16.12
N LEU A 137 0.98 0.66 -15.64
CA LEU A 137 0.99 -0.63 -16.34
C LEU A 137 0.27 -0.56 -17.69
N GLN A 138 -0.93 0.04 -17.72
CA GLN A 138 -1.67 0.21 -18.97
C GLN A 138 -0.88 1.03 -19.99
N ALA A 139 -0.26 2.13 -19.56
CA ALA A 139 0.59 2.95 -20.42
C ALA A 139 1.80 2.17 -20.94
N ALA A 140 2.44 1.35 -20.10
CA ALA A 140 3.55 0.49 -20.51
C ALA A 140 3.12 -0.60 -21.52
N GLU A 141 1.97 -1.23 -21.31
CA GLU A 141 1.40 -2.22 -22.25
C GLU A 141 1.08 -1.59 -23.61
N GLU A 142 0.46 -0.40 -23.62
CA GLU A 142 0.19 0.34 -24.86
C GLU A 142 1.48 0.70 -25.61
N LEU A 143 2.50 1.18 -24.89
CA LEU A 143 3.81 1.49 -25.47
C LEU A 143 4.49 0.24 -26.05
N SER A 144 4.41 -0.91 -25.36
CA SER A 144 4.94 -2.18 -25.86
C SER A 144 4.22 -2.63 -27.14
N ILE A 145 2.89 -2.58 -27.17
CA ILE A 145 2.10 -2.93 -28.36
C ILE A 145 2.42 -1.98 -29.53
N CYS A 146 2.59 -0.69 -29.27
CA CYS A 146 3.01 0.28 -30.27
C CYS A 146 4.41 -0.06 -30.82
N ALA A 147 5.38 -0.37 -29.95
CA ALA A 147 6.72 -0.76 -30.35
C ALA A 147 6.72 -2.04 -31.23
N GLU A 148 5.97 -3.08 -30.82
CA GLU A 148 5.82 -4.33 -31.57
C GLU A 148 5.15 -4.12 -32.94
N ARG A 149 4.11 -3.27 -33.00
CA ARG A 149 3.46 -2.93 -34.27
C ARG A 149 4.41 -2.24 -35.23
N VAL A 150 5.22 -1.31 -34.73
CA VAL A 150 6.20 -0.61 -35.57
C VAL A 150 7.28 -1.58 -36.05
N GLN A 151 7.79 -2.45 -35.16
CA GLN A 151 8.75 -3.50 -35.54
C GLN A 151 8.17 -4.43 -36.62
N THR A 152 6.92 -4.89 -36.46
CA THR A 152 6.25 -5.80 -37.42
C THR A 152 6.06 -5.15 -38.80
N LEU A 153 5.67 -3.86 -38.83
CA LEU A 153 5.52 -3.11 -40.08
C LEU A 153 6.86 -2.94 -40.80
N LEU A 154 7.95 -2.74 -40.04
CA LEU A 154 9.30 -2.66 -40.59
C LEU A 154 9.77 -4.01 -41.17
N SER A 155 9.59 -5.11 -40.44
CA SER A 155 9.93 -6.46 -40.93
C SER A 155 9.12 -6.85 -42.17
N ARG A 156 7.84 -6.45 -42.28
CA ARG A 156 7.03 -6.66 -43.49
C ARG A 156 7.51 -5.84 -44.69
N ARG A 157 7.95 -4.60 -44.45
CA ARG A 157 8.52 -3.74 -45.49
C ARG A 157 9.84 -4.31 -46.02
N GLU A 158 10.63 -4.95 -45.18
CA GLU A 158 11.83 -5.70 -45.57
C GLU A 158 11.51 -6.88 -46.48
N GLY A 159 10.60 -7.76 -46.03
CA GLY A 159 10.18 -8.92 -46.81
C GLY A 159 9.66 -8.56 -48.21
N SER A 160 8.89 -7.48 -48.32
CA SER A 160 8.36 -6.99 -49.61
C SER A 160 9.45 -6.38 -50.51
N ASN A 161 10.45 -5.70 -49.94
CA ASN A 161 11.54 -5.09 -50.71
C ASN A 161 12.49 -6.14 -51.31
N TRP A 162 12.65 -7.30 -50.65
CA TRP A 162 13.39 -8.44 -51.21
C TRP A 162 12.62 -9.19 -52.31
N VAL A 163 11.29 -9.19 -52.27
CA VAL A 163 10.43 -9.81 -53.30
C VAL A 163 10.44 -8.98 -54.58
N LEU A 164 10.26 -7.66 -54.49
CA LEU A 164 10.30 -6.76 -55.65
C LEU A 164 11.68 -6.70 -56.32
N ARG A 165 12.76 -6.81 -55.53
CA ARG A 165 14.13 -6.83 -56.06
C ARG A 165 14.43 -8.13 -56.82
N ARG A 166 13.85 -9.26 -56.42
CA ARG A 166 14.02 -10.55 -57.12
C ARG A 166 13.28 -10.58 -58.46
N GLU A 167 12.04 -10.06 -58.51
CA GLU A 167 11.24 -9.98 -59.74
C GLU A 167 11.84 -9.02 -60.78
N SER A 168 12.46 -7.93 -60.33
CA SER A 168 13.12 -6.95 -61.21
C SER A 168 14.42 -7.48 -61.84
N THR A 169 15.08 -8.46 -61.24
CA THR A 169 16.29 -9.12 -61.80
C THR A 169 15.99 -10.25 -62.78
N SER A 170 14.74 -10.72 -62.85
CA SER A 170 14.32 -11.82 -63.75
C SER A 170 13.75 -11.35 -65.10
N VAL A 171 13.63 -10.04 -65.33
CA VAL A 171 13.13 -9.47 -66.60
C VAL A 171 14.21 -8.58 -67.22
N SER A 172 15.27 -9.18 -67.75
CA SER A 172 16.18 -8.54 -68.72
C SER A 172 16.96 -9.59 -69.51
N GLN A 173 16.30 -10.20 -70.51
CA GLN A 173 16.95 -10.58 -71.76
C GLN A 173 15.98 -10.35 -72.92
N PRO A 174 16.13 -9.24 -73.68
CA PRO A 174 15.58 -9.18 -75.02
C PRO A 174 16.52 -9.91 -75.98
N GLY A 175 15.93 -10.60 -76.97
CA GLY A 175 16.65 -11.36 -77.97
C GLY A 175 17.63 -10.53 -78.80
N GLY A 176 18.63 -11.23 -79.34
CA GLY A 176 19.59 -10.69 -80.31
C GLY A 176 20.24 -11.85 -81.05
N GLN A 177 20.03 -11.85 -82.36
CA GLN A 177 20.36 -12.87 -83.35
C GLN A 177 21.87 -13.16 -83.46
N GLY A 178 22.18 -14.35 -83.97
CA GLY A 178 23.49 -14.78 -84.45
C GLY A 178 23.42 -16.21 -84.95
#